data_AF-A0A166WBD9-F1
#
_entry.id   AF-A0A166WBD9-F1
#
_cell.length_a   1.000
_cell.length_b   1.000
_cell.length_c   1.000
_cell.angle_alpha   90.00
_cell.angle_beta   90.00
_cell.angle_gamma   90.00
#
_symmetry.space_group_name_H-M   'P 1'
#
loop_
_entity.id
_entity.type
_entity.pdbx_description
1 polymer ?
#
loop_
_entity_poly.entity_id
_entity_poly.type
_entity_poly.pdbx_seq_one_letter_code
_entity_poly.pdbx_strand_id
1 'polypeptide(L)'
;MGGTIPTPRRRTLPRGNGGIVSMGVTTIIGFGITLSLFFIMAMCFAFLGEEGDVPFFKNALADVAQNSPGIVLLGESVDVDVDEPSITIRWSIHGCGDEFVLPNSSGIGGSSACGLPVMALSIFVDSNVAPVMQYDPNQLPFVLSTGQRRSVQNLVQFDSNHVLDAHQAHLYPFDTYLLATSLRAVSPLNASIPIQKVILIDQTANFLFATTDIESYNTLANGTQIPTRDLDLRMKRPAQARAFAMMLFGISWMLAHMTLGLVVIIWYSEQSNSTVLKFLALSFGALVAIPQFRNAMPDAPGFDGSLIDYIGFFPQMIFSGLSMVVLLVILISREFDLGPQDTTSDTRPALPLSPPPSYKGKGYHKMAKSPAISSVNSPSYGRSTASIHMQHDDLSQLMQHLNGEFSFPKSAPSQIHRRNQSSRYQASFNS
;
A
#
# COMPACT_ATOMS: atom_id res chain seq x y z
N MET A 1 -13.66 20.55 -88.99
CA MET A 1 -13.75 21.14 -87.64
C MET A 1 -14.42 20.12 -86.73
N GLY A 2 -13.63 19.35 -85.99
CA GLY A 2 -14.13 18.31 -85.07
C GLY A 2 -13.87 18.75 -83.63
N GLY A 3 -14.93 19.10 -82.90
CA GLY A 3 -14.86 19.49 -81.49
C GLY A 3 -14.97 18.28 -80.58
N THR A 4 -13.94 18.04 -79.77
CA THR A 4 -13.94 17.05 -78.70
C THR A 4 -14.69 17.59 -77.49
N ILE A 5 -15.75 16.90 -77.10
CA ILE A 5 -16.56 17.20 -75.91
C ILE A 5 -15.78 16.74 -74.67
N PRO A 6 -15.50 17.60 -73.68
CA PRO A 6 -14.78 17.22 -72.48
C PRO A 6 -15.65 16.33 -71.59
N THR A 7 -15.12 15.15 -71.24
CA THR A 7 -15.74 14.20 -70.32
C THR A 7 -15.77 14.77 -68.89
N PRO A 8 -16.91 14.70 -68.19
CA PRO A 8 -17.04 15.25 -66.85
C PRO A 8 -16.21 14.44 -65.85
N ARG A 9 -15.31 15.13 -65.15
CA ARG A 9 -14.46 14.59 -64.09
C ARG A 9 -15.36 14.17 -62.91
N ARG A 10 -15.54 12.86 -62.75
CA ARG A 10 -16.31 12.25 -61.66
C ARG A 10 -15.67 12.64 -60.32
N ARG A 11 -16.26 13.61 -59.61
CA ARG A 11 -15.86 13.96 -58.24
C ARG A 11 -16.15 12.75 -57.35
N THR A 12 -15.11 12.07 -56.92
CA THR A 12 -15.17 11.08 -55.83
C THR A 12 -15.63 11.80 -54.58
N LEU A 13 -16.87 11.57 -54.17
CA LEU A 13 -17.38 12.01 -52.88
C LEU A 13 -16.53 11.36 -51.77
N PRO A 14 -16.03 12.13 -50.79
CA PRO A 14 -15.34 11.58 -49.64
C PRO A 14 -16.32 10.66 -48.90
N ARG A 15 -15.96 9.39 -48.80
CA ARG A 15 -16.71 8.37 -48.08
C ARG A 15 -16.62 8.72 -46.60
N GLY A 16 -17.72 9.20 -46.02
CA GLY A 16 -17.79 9.53 -44.60
C GLY A 16 -17.65 8.26 -43.77
N ASN A 17 -16.45 8.00 -43.25
CA ASN A 17 -16.28 7.07 -42.14
C ASN A 17 -16.91 7.76 -40.91
N GLY A 18 -18.02 7.21 -40.41
CA GLY A 18 -18.90 7.83 -39.43
C GLY A 18 -18.22 8.19 -38.10
N GLY A 19 -17.55 9.34 -38.04
CA GLY A 19 -17.07 9.97 -36.80
C GLY A 19 -15.93 9.26 -36.06
N ILE A 20 -15.52 8.05 -36.49
CA ILE A 20 -14.42 7.32 -35.85
C ILE A 20 -13.09 7.84 -36.40
N VAL A 21 -12.52 8.83 -35.71
CA VAL A 21 -11.15 9.28 -35.95
C VAL A 21 -10.20 8.21 -35.42
N SER A 22 -9.47 7.52 -36.29
CA SER A 22 -8.45 6.56 -35.85
C SER A 22 -7.30 7.32 -35.19
N MET A 23 -7.21 7.25 -33.87
CA MET A 23 -6.04 7.76 -33.16
C MET A 23 -4.82 6.93 -33.57
N GLY A 24 -3.77 7.62 -34.02
CA GLY A 24 -2.50 6.97 -34.35
C GLY A 24 -1.85 6.38 -33.10
N VAL A 25 -1.05 5.33 -33.27
CA VAL A 25 -0.26 4.72 -32.17
C VAL A 25 0.58 5.77 -31.43
N THR A 26 1.11 6.76 -32.15
CA THR A 26 1.86 7.89 -31.59
C THR A 26 1.04 8.76 -30.64
N THR A 27 -0.24 9.04 -30.95
CA THR A 27 -1.11 9.80 -30.05
C THR A 27 -1.39 9.04 -28.76
N ILE A 28 -1.58 7.71 -28.82
CA ILE A 28 -1.79 6.88 -27.63
C ILE A 28 -0.55 6.88 -26.73
N ILE A 29 0.64 6.72 -27.32
CA ILE A 29 1.91 6.80 -26.57
C ILE A 29 2.09 8.19 -25.94
N GLY A 30 1.80 9.26 -26.69
CA GLY A 30 1.88 10.64 -26.18
C GLY A 30 0.95 10.89 -25.00
N PHE A 31 -0.28 10.40 -25.06
CA PHE A 31 -1.22 10.45 -23.93
C PHE A 31 -0.70 9.68 -22.71
N GLY A 32 -0.16 8.48 -22.92
CA GLY A 32 0.40 7.67 -21.83
C GLY A 32 1.56 8.35 -21.10
N ILE A 33 2.52 8.93 -21.84
CA ILE A 33 3.65 9.66 -21.26
C ILE A 33 3.16 10.90 -20.51
N THR A 34 2.24 11.67 -21.11
CA THR A 34 1.71 12.90 -20.49
C THR A 34 0.96 12.59 -19.19
N LEU A 35 0.14 11.55 -19.19
CA LEU A 35 -0.62 11.12 -18.02
C LEU A 35 0.30 10.61 -16.90
N SER A 36 1.36 9.88 -17.26
CA SER A 36 2.39 9.42 -16.31
C SER A 36 3.16 10.58 -15.68
N LEU A 37 3.61 11.56 -16.47
CA LEU A 37 4.29 12.75 -15.97
C LEU A 37 3.38 13.60 -15.07
N PHE A 38 2.12 13.76 -15.46
CA PHE A 38 1.14 14.48 -14.64
C PHE A 38 0.90 13.78 -13.31
N PHE A 39 0.79 12.45 -13.31
CA PHE A 39 0.66 11.64 -12.10
C PHE A 39 1.87 11.78 -11.18
N ILE A 40 3.10 11.65 -11.72
CA ILE A 40 4.34 11.83 -10.95
C ILE A 40 4.40 13.24 -10.34
N MET A 41 4.08 14.27 -11.13
CA MET A 41 4.08 15.66 -10.66
C MET A 41 3.04 15.89 -9.55
N ALA A 42 1.82 15.35 -9.70
CA ALA A 42 0.79 15.41 -8.67
C ALA A 42 1.24 14.71 -7.37
N MET A 43 1.91 13.55 -7.47
CA MET A 43 2.51 12.87 -6.33
C MET A 43 3.60 13.72 -5.67
N CYS A 44 4.48 14.36 -6.45
CA CYS A 44 5.49 15.26 -5.90
C CYS A 44 4.88 16.47 -5.16
N PHE A 45 3.79 17.04 -5.67
CA PHE A 45 3.08 18.13 -4.99
C PHE A 45 2.38 17.70 -3.70
N ALA A 46 2.01 16.43 -3.56
CA ALA A 46 1.43 15.91 -2.31
C ALA A 46 2.40 15.94 -1.12
N PHE A 47 3.72 15.96 -1.39
CA PHE A 47 4.77 16.06 -0.35
C PHE A 47 5.16 17.52 -0.02
N LEU A 48 4.76 18.49 -0.84
CA LEU A 48 5.02 19.90 -0.62
C LEU A 48 3.97 20.49 0.32
N GLY A 49 4.12 20.23 1.61
CA GLY A 49 3.20 20.76 2.64
C GLY A 49 3.47 20.28 4.06
N GLU A 50 4.36 19.30 4.26
CA GLU A 50 4.62 18.70 5.58
C GLU A 50 5.70 19.45 6.41
N GLU A 51 6.43 20.39 5.79
CA GLU A 51 7.50 21.15 6.46
C GLU A 51 7.03 22.57 6.83
N GLY A 52 6.52 22.73 8.05
CA GLY A 52 6.32 24.07 8.62
C GLY A 52 5.47 24.18 9.86
N ASP A 53 4.80 23.11 10.29
CA ASP A 53 3.72 23.27 11.24
C ASP A 53 4.18 23.42 12.68
N VAL A 54 3.65 24.46 13.31
CA VAL A 54 3.62 24.69 14.74
C VAL A 54 3.41 23.34 15.46
N PRO A 55 4.14 23.05 16.55
CA PRO A 55 3.99 21.77 17.24
C PRO A 55 2.52 21.50 17.54
N PHE A 56 2.02 20.34 17.14
CA PHE A 56 0.60 19.98 17.16
C PHE A 56 -0.10 20.35 18.48
N PHE A 57 0.56 20.09 19.61
CA PHE A 57 0.02 20.33 20.94
C PHE A 57 0.15 21.79 21.45
N LYS A 58 0.89 22.67 20.76
CA LYS A 58 1.28 23.99 21.30
C LYS A 58 0.10 24.83 21.75
N ASN A 59 -0.91 24.96 20.89
CA ASN A 59 -2.07 25.82 21.15
C ASN A 59 -2.92 25.25 22.28
N ALA A 60 -3.14 23.93 22.30
CA ALA A 60 -3.89 23.27 23.36
C ALA A 60 -3.17 23.34 24.71
N LEU A 61 -1.85 23.17 24.73
CA LEU A 61 -1.04 23.32 25.95
C LEU A 61 -1.02 24.75 26.47
N ALA A 62 -0.95 25.74 25.58
CA ALA A 62 -1.02 27.15 25.97
C ALA A 62 -2.39 27.51 26.56
N ASP A 63 -3.48 27.01 25.97
CA ASP A 63 -4.84 27.19 26.47
C ASP A 63 -5.01 26.59 27.88
N VAL A 64 -4.55 25.36 28.10
CA VAL A 64 -4.62 24.70 29.41
C VAL A 64 -3.77 25.46 30.45
N ALA A 65 -2.56 25.89 30.10
CA ALA A 65 -1.71 26.64 31.02
C ALA A 65 -2.33 27.97 31.45
N GLN A 66 -3.11 28.62 30.57
CA GLN A 66 -3.73 29.91 30.84
C GLN A 66 -5.08 29.78 31.56
N ASN A 67 -5.92 28.82 31.16
CA ASN A 67 -7.33 28.76 31.57
C ASN A 67 -7.63 27.67 32.61
N SER A 68 -6.84 26.59 32.63
CA SER A 68 -7.09 25.42 33.50
C SER A 68 -5.78 24.72 33.91
N PRO A 69 -4.90 25.37 34.69
CA PRO A 69 -3.60 24.81 35.04
C PRO A 69 -3.76 23.50 35.85
N GLY A 70 -2.86 22.55 35.60
CA GLY A 70 -2.91 21.23 36.23
C GLY A 70 -2.19 20.15 35.44
N ILE A 71 -2.56 18.89 35.67
CA ILE A 71 -1.96 17.72 35.01
C ILE A 71 -2.61 17.48 33.65
N VAL A 72 -1.80 17.25 32.63
CA VAL A 72 -2.19 16.97 31.25
C VAL A 72 -1.55 15.67 30.78
N LEU A 73 -2.32 14.85 30.06
CA LEU A 73 -1.80 13.66 29.39
C LEU A 73 -1.81 13.88 27.88
N LEU A 74 -0.67 13.64 27.22
CA LEU A 74 -0.55 13.71 25.77
C LEU A 74 -0.35 12.30 25.21
N GLY A 75 -1.23 11.87 24.32
CA GLY A 75 -1.07 10.66 23.53
C GLY A 75 -0.27 10.99 22.27
N GLU A 76 1.04 10.85 22.37
CA GLU A 76 2.00 11.27 21.33
C GLU A 76 2.18 10.25 20.21
N SER A 77 1.90 8.98 20.49
CA SER A 77 2.00 7.89 19.52
C SER A 77 0.81 6.96 19.70
N VAL A 78 0.25 6.55 18.57
CA VAL A 78 -0.89 5.64 18.52
C VAL A 78 -0.58 4.55 17.50
N ASP A 79 -0.65 3.31 17.95
CA ASP A 79 -0.51 2.13 17.11
C ASP A 79 -1.85 1.38 17.11
N VAL A 80 -2.41 1.18 15.92
CA VAL A 80 -3.72 0.53 15.74
C VAL A 80 -3.48 -0.80 15.07
N ASP A 81 -3.79 -1.88 15.78
CA ASP A 81 -3.80 -3.23 15.20
C ASP A 81 -5.23 -3.53 14.72
N VAL A 82 -5.35 -3.78 13.42
CA VAL A 82 -6.63 -4.08 12.76
C VAL A 82 -6.95 -5.56 12.80
N ASP A 83 -5.91 -6.41 12.81
CA ASP A 83 -6.05 -7.86 12.79
C ASP A 83 -6.46 -8.35 14.18
N GLU A 84 -5.83 -7.82 15.22
CA GLU A 84 -6.33 -7.89 16.59
C GLU A 84 -6.90 -6.52 16.96
N PRO A 85 -8.24 -6.31 16.93
CA PRO A 85 -8.88 -4.99 17.01
C PRO A 85 -8.54 -4.30 18.33
N SER A 86 -7.40 -3.63 18.35
CA SER A 86 -6.76 -3.12 19.54
C SER A 86 -5.95 -1.89 19.20
N ILE A 87 -5.73 -1.05 20.21
CA ILE A 87 -5.00 0.20 20.08
C ILE A 87 -4.05 0.35 21.25
N THR A 88 -2.80 0.66 20.93
CA THR A 88 -1.79 1.04 21.91
C THR A 88 -1.59 2.54 21.85
N ILE A 89 -1.84 3.22 22.96
CA ILE A 89 -1.62 4.66 23.10
C ILE A 89 -0.42 4.87 24.01
N ARG A 90 0.59 5.59 23.51
CA ARG A 90 1.72 6.07 24.32
C ARG A 90 1.39 7.43 24.89
N TRP A 91 1.22 7.46 26.19
CA TRP A 91 0.96 8.67 26.95
C TRP A 91 2.26 9.29 27.45
N SER A 92 2.32 10.62 27.49
CA SER A 92 3.32 11.40 28.19
C SER A 92 2.64 12.29 29.25
N ILE A 93 3.24 12.35 30.44
CA ILE A 93 2.65 13.03 31.60
C ILE A 93 3.26 14.42 31.76
N HIS A 94 2.40 15.44 31.78
CA HIS A 94 2.82 16.84 31.84
C HIS A 94 2.07 17.63 32.91
N GLY A 95 2.76 18.64 33.44
CA GLY A 95 2.15 19.69 34.26
C GLY A 95 2.10 20.99 33.46
N CYS A 96 1.00 21.73 33.57
CA CYS A 96 0.83 23.05 32.97
C CYS A 96 0.49 24.08 34.05
N GLY A 97 1.13 25.24 33.98
CA GLY A 97 1.05 26.30 34.99
C GLY A 97 2.18 26.22 36.03
N ASP A 98 2.56 27.37 36.57
CA ASP A 98 3.77 27.53 37.38
C ASP A 98 3.81 26.62 38.63
N GLU A 99 2.65 26.31 39.21
CA GLU A 99 2.53 25.44 40.39
C GLU A 99 2.65 23.94 40.08
N PHE A 100 2.42 23.54 38.83
CA PHE A 100 2.41 22.14 38.40
C PHE A 100 3.68 21.75 37.63
N VAL A 101 4.45 22.74 37.16
CA VAL A 101 5.67 22.52 36.39
C VAL A 101 6.88 22.39 37.31
N LEU A 102 7.64 21.32 37.11
CA LEU A 102 8.89 21.06 37.80
C LEU A 102 9.92 22.12 37.39
N PRO A 103 10.53 22.84 38.36
CA PRO A 103 11.55 23.83 38.05
C PRO A 103 12.70 23.24 37.24
N ASN A 104 13.22 24.04 36.29
CA ASN A 104 14.28 23.64 35.36
C ASN A 104 13.92 22.46 34.43
N SER A 105 12.63 22.17 34.24
CA SER A 105 12.19 21.32 33.13
C SER A 105 12.21 22.12 31.82
N SER A 106 12.60 21.46 30.73
CA SER A 106 12.44 22.03 29.39
C SER A 106 10.96 22.08 29.04
N GLY A 107 10.49 23.19 28.48
CA GLY A 107 9.13 23.28 27.94
C GLY A 107 8.82 22.15 26.96
N ILE A 108 7.55 21.78 26.83
CA ILE A 108 7.10 20.69 25.95
C ILE A 108 6.11 21.16 24.89
N GLY A 109 6.15 20.51 23.72
CA GLY A 109 5.18 20.74 22.65
C GLY A 109 5.17 22.19 22.17
N GLY A 110 6.31 22.89 22.25
CA GLY A 110 6.42 24.31 21.90
C GLY A 110 5.82 25.30 22.91
N SER A 111 5.35 24.83 24.08
CA SER A 111 4.89 25.67 25.18
C SER A 111 5.92 25.70 26.30
N SER A 112 6.33 26.90 26.74
CA SER A 112 7.19 27.08 27.91
C SER A 112 6.42 27.05 29.23
N ALA A 113 5.09 27.14 29.19
CA ALA A 113 4.22 27.14 30.37
C ALA A 113 3.81 25.72 30.80
N CYS A 114 4.21 24.71 30.05
CA CYS A 114 3.99 23.30 30.36
C CYS A 114 5.33 22.56 30.34
N GLY A 115 5.48 21.59 31.23
CA GLY A 115 6.70 20.83 31.41
C GLY A 115 6.47 19.53 32.16
N LEU A 116 7.49 19.07 32.90
CA LEU A 116 7.38 17.86 33.72
C LEU A 116 6.58 18.17 35.00
N PRO A 117 5.73 17.27 35.52
CA PRO A 117 5.00 17.52 36.76
C PRO A 117 5.93 17.68 37.97
N VAL A 118 5.65 18.63 38.86
CA VAL A 118 6.43 18.87 40.09
C VAL A 118 6.22 17.82 41.19
N MET A 119 5.15 17.04 41.10
CA MET A 119 4.72 16.07 42.11
C MET A 119 4.74 14.64 41.57
N ALA A 120 4.92 13.67 42.46
CA ALA A 120 4.82 12.26 42.10
C ALA A 120 3.35 11.87 41.81
N LEU A 121 3.15 10.99 40.83
CA LEU A 121 1.83 10.63 40.31
C LEU A 121 1.75 9.12 40.08
N SER A 122 0.59 8.54 40.40
CA SER A 122 0.20 7.19 40.02
C SER A 122 -0.97 7.28 39.05
N ILE A 123 -0.78 6.81 37.83
CA ILE A 123 -1.80 6.85 36.77
C ILE A 123 -2.48 5.50 36.67
N PHE A 124 -3.80 5.52 36.67
CA PHE A 124 -4.63 4.33 36.46
C PHE A 124 -5.44 4.52 35.17
N VAL A 125 -5.59 3.42 34.45
CA VAL A 125 -6.31 3.34 33.18
C VAL A 125 -7.46 2.34 33.36
N ASP A 126 -8.65 2.69 32.90
CA ASP A 126 -9.87 1.86 32.90
C ASP A 126 -10.20 1.21 34.25
N SER A 127 -10.06 1.99 35.32
CA SER A 127 -10.31 1.53 36.70
C SER A 127 -9.45 0.32 37.13
N ASN A 128 -8.27 0.14 36.54
CA ASN A 128 -7.33 -0.87 37.00
C ASN A 128 -7.02 -0.71 38.50
N VAL A 129 -6.84 -1.84 39.19
CA VAL A 129 -6.53 -1.91 40.62
C VAL A 129 -5.10 -1.43 40.88
N ALA A 130 -4.17 -1.75 39.98
CA ALA A 130 -2.79 -1.30 40.05
C ALA A 130 -2.57 -0.09 39.11
N PRO A 131 -1.70 0.86 39.49
CA PRO A 131 -1.32 1.93 38.60
C PRO A 131 -0.54 1.35 37.41
N VAL A 132 -0.89 1.80 36.21
CA VAL A 132 -0.17 1.43 34.98
C VAL A 132 1.19 2.13 34.95
N MET A 133 1.27 3.33 35.53
CA MET A 133 2.49 4.12 35.60
C MET A 133 2.65 4.79 36.96
N GLN A 134 3.89 4.84 37.44
CA GLN A 134 4.29 5.63 38.59
C GLN A 134 5.37 6.62 38.16
N TYR A 135 5.09 7.90 38.30
CA TYR A 135 6.00 9.00 38.02
C TYR A 135 6.54 9.56 39.34
N ASP A 136 7.87 9.71 39.43
CA ASP A 136 8.54 10.37 40.55
C ASP A 136 9.56 11.40 40.02
N PRO A 137 9.34 12.71 40.26
CA PRO A 137 10.24 13.75 39.78
C PRO A 137 11.65 13.64 40.37
N ASN A 138 11.84 12.96 41.50
CA ASN A 138 13.15 12.81 42.12
C ASN A 138 14.06 11.81 41.41
N GLN A 139 13.47 10.94 40.58
CA GLN A 139 14.22 9.94 39.82
C GLN A 139 14.75 10.48 38.48
N LEU A 140 14.32 11.69 38.08
CA LEU A 140 14.75 12.30 36.83
C LEU A 140 16.21 12.76 36.89
N PRO A 141 17.07 12.33 35.96
CA PRO A 141 18.48 12.71 35.96
C PRO A 141 18.67 14.18 35.56
N PHE A 142 19.75 14.79 36.06
CA PHE A 142 20.17 16.14 35.72
C PHE A 142 21.24 16.11 34.62
N VAL A 143 21.17 17.07 33.71
CA VAL A 143 22.22 17.31 32.71
C VAL A 143 23.35 18.09 33.40
N LEU A 144 24.56 17.52 33.45
CA LEU A 144 25.71 18.11 34.14
C LEU A 144 26.06 19.53 33.65
N SER A 145 25.88 19.83 32.36
CA SER A 145 26.27 21.11 31.78
C SER A 145 25.27 22.24 32.03
N THR A 146 23.97 21.94 32.05
CA THR A 146 22.90 22.96 32.16
C THR A 146 22.21 22.96 33.51
N GLY A 147 22.38 21.90 34.32
CA GLY A 147 21.62 21.69 35.55
C GLY A 147 20.12 21.42 35.29
N GLN A 148 19.69 21.34 34.03
CA GLN A 148 18.30 21.06 33.68
C GLN A 148 17.98 19.58 33.88
N ARG A 149 16.73 19.29 34.20
CA ARG A 149 16.26 17.91 34.29
C ARG A 149 16.08 17.34 32.89
N ARG A 150 16.66 16.18 32.65
CA ARG A 150 16.52 15.46 31.39
C ARG A 150 15.23 14.64 31.42
N SER A 151 14.32 14.92 30.51
CA SER A 151 13.19 14.04 30.24
C SER A 151 13.70 12.72 29.65
N VAL A 152 13.55 11.63 30.40
CA VAL A 152 13.84 10.27 29.93
C VAL A 152 12.50 9.63 29.62
N GLN A 153 12.26 9.30 28.35
CA GLN A 153 10.95 8.80 27.87
C GLN A 153 10.37 7.72 28.77
N ASN A 154 11.13 6.68 29.12
CA ASN A 154 10.66 5.57 29.97
C ASN A 154 10.28 5.96 31.42
N LEU A 155 10.61 7.17 31.88
CA LEU A 155 10.23 7.67 33.21
C LEU A 155 9.02 8.61 33.18
N VAL A 156 8.69 9.16 32.00
CA VAL A 156 7.62 10.17 31.83
C VAL A 156 6.53 9.72 30.86
N GLN A 157 6.75 8.59 30.19
CA GLN A 157 5.82 7.98 29.24
C GLN A 157 5.43 6.58 29.68
N PHE A 158 4.22 6.19 29.32
CA PHE A 158 3.71 4.83 29.50
C PHE A 158 2.79 4.45 28.35
N ASP A 159 2.70 3.16 28.09
CA ASP A 159 1.84 2.60 27.04
C ASP A 159 0.57 2.02 27.69
N SER A 160 -0.59 2.22 27.06
CA SER A 160 -1.85 1.59 27.45
C SER A 160 -2.47 0.88 26.25
N ASN A 161 -2.87 -0.37 26.43
CA ASN A 161 -3.49 -1.19 25.39
C ASN A 161 -4.98 -1.30 25.64
N HIS A 162 -5.77 -1.08 24.59
CA HIS A 162 -7.23 -1.11 24.64
C HIS A 162 -7.79 -2.01 23.56
N VAL A 163 -8.92 -2.65 23.84
CA VAL A 163 -9.68 -3.39 22.84
C VAL A 163 -10.65 -2.44 22.16
N LEU A 164 -10.67 -2.45 20.84
CA LEU A 164 -11.52 -1.59 20.03
C LEU A 164 -12.91 -2.18 19.85
N ASP A 165 -13.91 -1.32 19.84
CA ASP A 165 -15.20 -1.65 19.25
C ASP A 165 -15.04 -1.68 17.72
N ALA A 166 -15.11 -2.90 17.17
CA ALA A 166 -14.94 -3.22 15.77
C ALA A 166 -16.26 -3.59 15.06
N HIS A 167 -17.43 -3.19 15.56
CA HIS A 167 -18.72 -3.58 14.95
C HIS A 167 -18.83 -3.17 13.46
N GLN A 168 -18.16 -2.08 13.05
CA GLN A 168 -18.13 -1.60 11.67
C GLN A 168 -16.86 -1.99 10.88
N ALA A 169 -16.01 -2.88 11.41
CA ALA A 169 -14.77 -3.29 10.73
C ALA A 169 -15.01 -4.00 9.39
N HIS A 170 -16.16 -4.66 9.24
CA HIS A 170 -16.57 -5.32 7.99
C HIS A 170 -16.76 -4.34 6.81
N LEU A 171 -16.81 -3.02 7.04
CA LEU A 171 -17.06 -1.99 6.02
C LEU A 171 -15.78 -1.45 5.36
N TYR A 172 -14.64 -2.12 5.49
CA TYR A 172 -13.37 -1.71 4.86
C TYR A 172 -13.55 -1.26 3.39
N PRO A 173 -12.99 -0.10 2.97
CA PRO A 173 -12.13 0.83 3.71
C PRO A 173 -12.89 1.98 4.43
N PHE A 174 -14.21 1.87 4.55
CA PHE A 174 -15.08 2.83 5.23
C PHE A 174 -15.43 2.43 6.67
N ASP A 175 -14.69 1.45 7.19
CA ASP A 175 -14.68 1.02 8.57
C ASP A 175 -14.47 2.20 9.54
N THR A 176 -15.04 2.04 10.73
CA THR A 176 -14.93 2.96 11.85
C THR A 176 -14.74 2.13 13.11
N TYR A 177 -13.83 2.55 13.96
CA TYR A 177 -13.58 1.93 15.26
C TYR A 177 -13.90 2.94 16.36
N LEU A 178 -14.38 2.44 17.50
CA LEU A 178 -14.68 3.26 18.67
C LEU A 178 -13.89 2.75 19.87
N LEU A 179 -13.48 3.68 20.72
CA LEU A 179 -12.87 3.40 22.02
C LEU A 179 -13.43 4.41 23.02
N ALA A 180 -13.72 3.95 24.23
CA ALA A 180 -13.93 4.79 25.40
C ALA A 180 -12.95 4.31 26.48
N THR A 181 -12.10 5.19 26.98
CA THR A 181 -11.14 4.88 28.06
C THR A 181 -11.24 5.90 29.18
N SER A 182 -10.97 5.47 30.41
CA SER A 182 -11.01 6.31 31.60
C SER A 182 -9.65 6.42 32.25
N LEU A 183 -9.21 7.65 32.54
CA LEU A 183 -7.91 7.95 33.13
C LEU A 183 -8.11 8.62 34.50
N ARG A 184 -7.31 8.21 35.49
CA ARG A 184 -7.26 8.91 36.79
C ARG A 184 -5.84 9.00 37.32
N ALA A 185 -5.54 10.10 38.00
CA ALA A 185 -4.26 10.33 38.66
C ALA A 185 -4.44 10.40 40.18
N VAL A 186 -3.51 9.81 40.91
CA VAL A 186 -3.50 9.78 42.37
C VAL A 186 -2.09 10.10 42.87
N SER A 187 -1.98 10.84 43.96
CA SER A 187 -0.72 11.09 44.65
C SER A 187 -0.22 9.84 45.40
N PRO A 188 1.06 9.77 45.78
CA PRO A 188 1.56 8.69 46.63
C PRO A 188 0.85 8.57 47.99
N LEU A 189 0.18 9.65 48.43
CA LEU A 189 -0.61 9.71 49.66
C LEU A 189 -2.07 9.27 49.43
N ASN A 190 -2.38 8.67 48.28
CA ASN A 190 -3.71 8.26 47.86
C ASN A 190 -4.72 9.43 47.72
N ALA A 191 -4.25 10.66 47.50
CA ALA A 191 -5.12 11.79 47.21
C ALA A 191 -5.39 11.90 45.71
N SER A 192 -6.64 12.08 45.30
CA SER A 192 -7.00 12.23 43.89
C SER A 192 -6.48 13.54 43.32
N ILE A 193 -5.83 13.48 42.15
CA ILE A 193 -5.33 14.65 41.43
C ILE A 193 -6.11 14.73 40.10
N PRO A 194 -6.83 15.84 39.82
CA PRO A 194 -7.58 15.95 38.58
C PRO A 194 -6.64 16.06 37.37
N ILE A 195 -6.96 15.29 36.32
CA ILE A 195 -6.36 15.44 34.99
C ILE A 195 -7.20 16.50 34.28
N GLN A 196 -6.62 17.65 33.96
CA GLN A 196 -7.32 18.79 33.39
C GLN A 196 -7.64 18.60 31.91
N LYS A 197 -6.75 17.89 31.20
CA LYS A 197 -6.87 17.69 29.76
C LYS A 197 -6.19 16.39 29.33
N VAL A 198 -6.85 15.67 28.42
CA VAL A 198 -6.26 14.58 27.66
C VAL A 198 -6.28 14.98 26.20
N ILE A 199 -5.12 14.91 25.54
CA ILE A 199 -4.98 15.29 24.13
C ILE A 199 -4.29 14.14 23.40
N LEU A 200 -4.79 13.77 22.22
CA LEU A 200 -4.21 12.73 21.36
C LEU A 200 -3.82 13.37 20.04
N ILE A 201 -2.81 12.83 19.35
CA ILE A 201 -2.60 13.11 17.92
C ILE A 201 -3.88 12.81 17.12
N ASP A 202 -4.23 13.67 16.17
CA ASP A 202 -5.46 13.56 15.37
C ASP A 202 -5.28 12.72 14.10
N GLN A 203 -4.04 12.42 13.73
CA GLN A 203 -3.72 11.66 12.53
C GLN A 203 -2.47 10.79 12.69
N THR A 204 -2.52 9.57 12.16
CA THR A 204 -1.37 8.72 11.85
C THR A 204 -1.34 8.43 10.35
N ALA A 205 -0.39 7.61 9.88
CA ALA A 205 -0.28 7.25 8.47
C ALA A 205 -1.59 6.64 7.91
N ASN A 206 -2.27 5.82 8.70
CA ASN A 206 -3.39 4.99 8.23
C ASN A 206 -4.73 5.30 8.92
N PHE A 207 -4.76 6.17 9.93
CA PHE A 207 -5.97 6.52 10.68
C PHE A 207 -6.07 8.01 11.00
N LEU A 208 -7.31 8.49 11.03
CA LEU A 208 -7.72 9.77 11.57
C LEU A 208 -8.48 9.52 12.89
N PHE A 209 -8.14 10.29 13.90
CA PHE A 209 -8.63 10.20 15.26
C PHE A 209 -9.50 11.42 15.56
N ALA A 210 -10.78 11.19 15.81
CA ALA A 210 -11.65 12.20 16.39
C ALA A 210 -11.80 11.91 17.88
N THR A 211 -11.24 12.78 18.72
CA THR A 211 -11.26 12.63 20.18
C THR A 211 -12.26 13.58 20.83
N THR A 212 -12.92 13.09 21.87
CA THR A 212 -13.74 13.90 22.78
C THR A 212 -13.23 13.67 24.20
N ASP A 213 -12.79 14.75 24.82
CA ASP A 213 -12.21 14.77 26.15
C ASP A 213 -13.29 15.20 27.16
N ILE A 214 -13.61 14.32 28.10
CA ILE A 214 -14.78 14.43 28.99
C ILE A 214 -14.32 14.42 30.45
N GLU A 215 -14.69 15.45 31.20
CA GLU A 215 -14.55 15.45 32.66
C GLU A 215 -15.59 14.52 33.27
N SER A 216 -15.13 13.54 34.05
CA SER A 216 -16.01 12.55 34.68
C SER A 216 -15.61 12.29 36.13
N TYR A 217 -16.38 11.45 36.81
CA TYR A 217 -16.04 11.00 38.15
C TYR A 217 -16.46 9.56 38.37
N ASN A 218 -15.67 8.84 39.16
CA ASN A 218 -16.03 7.53 39.68
C ASN A 218 -16.52 7.63 41.12
N THR A 219 -17.60 6.93 41.43
CA THR A 219 -18.14 6.88 42.81
C THR A 219 -17.66 5.62 43.50
N LEU A 220 -16.95 5.76 44.62
CA LEU A 220 -16.50 4.63 45.43
C LEU A 220 -17.66 4.07 46.25
N ALA A 221 -17.49 2.85 46.79
CA ALA A 221 -18.48 2.21 47.66
C ALA A 221 -18.84 3.04 48.91
N ASN A 222 -17.95 3.94 49.34
CA ASN A 222 -18.18 4.88 50.45
C ASN A 222 -18.92 6.16 50.03
N GLY A 223 -19.34 6.28 48.76
CA GLY A 223 -19.99 7.46 48.19
C GLY A 223 -19.05 8.61 47.84
N THR A 224 -17.73 8.47 48.06
CA THR A 224 -16.76 9.49 47.65
C THR A 224 -16.61 9.50 46.13
N GLN A 225 -16.71 10.69 45.54
CA GLN A 225 -16.45 10.90 44.12
C GLN A 225 -14.95 11.13 43.91
N ILE A 226 -14.36 10.38 42.99
CA ILE A 226 -12.98 10.56 42.55
C ILE A 226 -13.01 11.12 41.13
N PRO A 227 -12.34 12.26 40.87
CA PRO A 227 -12.27 12.83 39.54
C PRO A 227 -11.57 11.86 38.58
N THR A 228 -12.16 11.68 37.42
CA THR A 228 -11.64 10.89 36.30
C THR A 228 -11.72 11.73 35.03
N ARG A 229 -10.97 11.32 34.02
CA ARG A 229 -10.99 11.96 32.71
C ARG A 229 -11.20 10.89 31.66
N ASP A 230 -12.33 10.94 31.00
CA ASP A 230 -12.69 9.97 29.98
C ASP A 230 -12.32 10.52 28.61
N LEU A 231 -11.88 9.62 27.74
CA LEU A 231 -11.56 9.89 26.36
C LEU A 231 -12.38 8.98 25.47
N ASP A 232 -13.30 9.60 24.74
CA ASP A 232 -14.00 8.94 23.64
C ASP A 232 -13.21 9.17 22.36
N LEU A 233 -12.86 8.08 21.70
CA LEU A 233 -12.08 8.08 20.48
C LEU A 233 -12.85 7.41 19.36
N ARG A 234 -12.96 8.10 18.23
CA ARG A 234 -13.51 7.57 16.99
C ARG A 234 -12.44 7.58 15.91
N MET A 235 -12.12 6.39 15.40
CA MET A 235 -11.09 6.19 14.38
C MET A 235 -11.71 5.90 13.03
N LYS A 236 -11.11 6.48 11.98
CA LYS A 236 -11.52 6.29 10.59
C LYS A 236 -10.30 6.30 9.68
N ARG A 237 -10.33 5.53 8.59
CA ARG A 237 -9.27 5.62 7.58
C ARG A 237 -9.25 7.00 6.91
N PRO A 238 -8.07 7.57 6.61
CA PRO A 238 -7.94 8.83 5.91
C PRO A 238 -8.45 8.73 4.47
N ALA A 239 -8.83 9.88 3.91
CA ALA A 239 -9.39 9.93 2.56
C ALA A 239 -8.42 9.37 1.50
N GLN A 240 -7.10 9.55 1.68
CA GLN A 240 -6.11 9.04 0.74
C GLN A 240 -6.09 7.50 0.72
N ALA A 241 -6.05 6.86 1.89
CA ALA A 241 -6.07 5.39 2.00
C ALA A 241 -7.34 4.80 1.37
N ARG A 242 -8.50 5.42 1.62
CA ARG A 242 -9.78 5.04 1.02
C ARG A 242 -9.77 5.15 -0.51
N ALA A 243 -9.30 6.28 -1.04
CA ALA A 243 -9.23 6.50 -2.48
C ALA A 243 -8.32 5.48 -3.16
N PHE A 244 -7.16 5.18 -2.56
CA PHE A 244 -6.21 4.20 -3.07
C PHE A 244 -6.79 2.78 -3.06
N ALA A 245 -7.42 2.35 -1.96
CA ALA A 245 -8.11 1.06 -1.88
C ALA A 245 -9.23 0.93 -2.93
N MET A 246 -10.05 1.98 -3.10
CA MET A 246 -11.11 2.00 -4.12
C MET A 246 -10.58 2.01 -5.55
N MET A 247 -9.43 2.65 -5.80
CA MET A 247 -8.76 2.60 -7.11
C MET A 247 -8.27 1.19 -7.44
N LEU A 248 -7.59 0.53 -6.50
CA LEU A 248 -7.16 -0.87 -6.67
C LEU A 248 -8.35 -1.80 -6.87
N PHE A 249 -9.43 -1.61 -6.12
CA PHE A 249 -10.69 -2.35 -6.30
C PHE A 249 -11.27 -2.17 -7.71
N GLY A 250 -11.27 -0.93 -8.22
CA GLY A 250 -11.70 -0.63 -9.58
C GLY A 250 -10.82 -1.31 -10.65
N ILE A 251 -9.50 -1.26 -10.50
CA ILE A 251 -8.54 -1.91 -11.42
C ILE A 251 -8.77 -3.43 -11.44
N SER A 252 -8.95 -4.06 -10.28
CA SER A 252 -9.23 -5.50 -10.20
C SER A 252 -10.54 -5.87 -10.91
N TRP A 253 -11.58 -5.04 -10.77
CA TRP A 253 -12.82 -5.21 -11.54
C TRP A 253 -12.61 -5.03 -13.05
N MET A 254 -11.80 -4.07 -13.49
CA MET A 254 -11.50 -3.90 -14.92
C MET A 254 -10.78 -5.13 -15.48
N LEU A 255 -9.88 -5.75 -14.72
CA LEU A 255 -9.23 -7.01 -15.11
C LEU A 255 -10.21 -8.17 -15.18
N ALA A 256 -11.12 -8.30 -14.21
CA ALA A 256 -12.15 -9.34 -14.26
C ALA A 256 -13.09 -9.17 -15.47
N HIS A 257 -13.50 -7.94 -15.80
CA HIS A 257 -14.29 -7.69 -17.01
C HIS A 257 -13.49 -7.90 -18.29
N MET A 258 -12.17 -7.60 -18.28
CA MET A 258 -11.29 -7.87 -19.41
C MET A 258 -11.26 -9.37 -19.72
N THR A 259 -11.08 -10.25 -18.72
CA THR A 259 -11.04 -11.70 -18.95
C THR A 259 -12.34 -12.24 -19.54
N LEU A 260 -13.49 -11.77 -19.03
CA LEU A 260 -14.81 -12.07 -19.62
C LEU A 260 -14.92 -11.57 -21.07
N GLY A 261 -14.46 -10.35 -21.34
CA GLY A 261 -14.45 -9.77 -22.69
C GLY A 261 -13.61 -10.59 -23.67
N LEU A 262 -12.46 -11.12 -23.25
CA LEU A 262 -11.60 -11.98 -24.08
C LEU A 262 -12.31 -13.29 -24.46
N VAL A 263 -13.07 -13.89 -23.54
CA VAL A 263 -13.91 -15.07 -23.81
C VAL A 263 -14.96 -14.74 -24.87
N VAL A 264 -15.70 -13.64 -24.70
CA VAL A 264 -16.72 -13.20 -25.65
C VAL A 264 -16.11 -12.95 -27.04
N ILE A 265 -14.96 -12.28 -27.11
CA ILE A 265 -14.28 -12.03 -28.39
C ILE A 265 -13.92 -13.34 -29.08
N ILE A 266 -13.33 -14.31 -28.38
CA ILE A 266 -12.99 -15.61 -28.97
C ILE A 266 -14.23 -16.41 -29.37
N TRP A 267 -15.32 -16.31 -28.61
CA TRP A 267 -16.57 -16.97 -28.95
C TRP A 267 -17.10 -16.47 -30.29
N TYR A 268 -17.11 -15.15 -30.50
CA TYR A 268 -17.66 -14.54 -31.73
C TYR A 268 -16.67 -14.47 -32.89
N SER A 269 -15.37 -14.65 -32.65
CA SER A 269 -14.36 -14.57 -33.71
C SER A 269 -13.63 -15.89 -33.91
N GLU A 270 -13.54 -16.31 -35.18
CA GLU A 270 -12.73 -17.44 -35.63
C GLU A 270 -11.23 -17.05 -35.61
N GLN A 271 -10.70 -16.73 -34.44
CA GLN A 271 -9.28 -16.45 -34.27
C GLN A 271 -8.45 -17.72 -34.31
N SER A 272 -7.17 -17.60 -34.67
CA SER A 272 -6.22 -18.71 -34.62
C SER A 272 -5.94 -19.19 -33.18
N ASN A 273 -5.53 -20.44 -33.03
CA ASN A 273 -5.13 -21.04 -31.73
C ASN A 273 -4.02 -20.23 -31.03
N SER A 274 -3.12 -19.61 -31.80
CA SER A 274 -2.09 -18.72 -31.25
C SER A 274 -2.67 -17.53 -30.49
N THR A 275 -3.80 -16.97 -30.96
CA THR A 275 -4.45 -15.85 -30.25
C THR A 275 -5.18 -16.32 -29.00
N VAL A 276 -5.82 -17.50 -29.05
CA VAL A 276 -6.46 -18.11 -27.86
C VAL A 276 -5.43 -18.32 -26.75
N LEU A 277 -4.23 -18.82 -27.07
CA LEU A 277 -3.14 -19.00 -26.12
C LEU A 277 -2.69 -17.66 -25.48
N LYS A 278 -2.64 -16.57 -26.25
CA LYS A 278 -2.33 -15.23 -25.73
C LYS A 278 -3.40 -14.75 -24.74
N PHE A 279 -4.68 -14.96 -25.05
CA PHE A 279 -5.77 -14.56 -24.16
C PHE A 279 -5.82 -15.42 -22.90
N LEU A 280 -5.47 -16.70 -23.01
CA LEU A 280 -5.29 -17.59 -21.87
C LEU A 280 -4.16 -17.08 -20.96
N ALA A 281 -3.00 -16.74 -21.53
CA ALA A 281 -1.87 -16.17 -20.79
C ALA A 281 -2.24 -14.84 -20.10
N LEU A 282 -2.98 -13.97 -20.78
CA LEU A 282 -3.46 -12.71 -20.21
C LEU A 282 -4.46 -12.94 -19.07
N SER A 283 -5.38 -13.89 -19.22
CA SER A 283 -6.36 -14.25 -18.18
C SER A 283 -5.69 -14.89 -16.96
N PHE A 284 -4.67 -15.72 -17.18
CA PHE A 284 -3.82 -16.23 -16.11
C PHE A 284 -3.07 -15.09 -15.38
N GLY A 285 -2.53 -14.14 -16.13
CA GLY A 285 -1.92 -12.93 -15.56
C GLY A 285 -2.90 -12.15 -14.67
N ALA A 286 -4.15 -11.98 -15.10
CA ALA A 286 -5.19 -11.34 -14.30
C ALA A 286 -5.51 -12.11 -13.01
N LEU A 287 -5.61 -13.45 -13.07
CA LEU A 287 -5.83 -14.30 -11.90
C LEU A 287 -4.71 -14.19 -10.86
N VAL A 288 -3.46 -13.99 -11.30
CA VAL A 288 -2.33 -13.75 -10.39
C VAL A 288 -2.32 -12.31 -9.89
N ALA A 289 -2.69 -11.33 -10.71
CA ALA A 289 -2.64 -9.92 -10.36
C ALA A 289 -3.72 -9.48 -9.37
N ILE A 290 -4.95 -10.00 -9.47
CA ILE A 290 -6.08 -9.61 -8.60
C ILE A 290 -5.75 -9.80 -7.11
N PRO A 291 -5.21 -10.96 -6.65
CA PRO A 291 -4.77 -11.12 -5.27
C PRO A 291 -3.67 -10.14 -4.85
N GLN A 292 -2.72 -9.82 -5.76
CA GLN A 292 -1.66 -8.86 -5.46
C GLN A 292 -2.21 -7.46 -5.23
N PHE A 293 -3.21 -7.02 -6.02
CA PHE A 293 -3.87 -5.74 -5.77
C PHE A 293 -4.65 -5.73 -4.48
N ARG A 294 -5.30 -6.84 -4.10
CA ARG A 294 -5.99 -6.96 -2.81
C ARG A 294 -5.03 -6.90 -1.62
N ASN A 295 -3.85 -7.51 -1.72
CA ASN A 295 -2.81 -7.47 -0.69
C ASN A 295 -2.07 -6.12 -0.64
N ALA A 296 -2.07 -5.38 -1.74
CA ALA A 296 -1.49 -4.03 -1.80
C ALA A 296 -2.42 -2.94 -1.22
N MET A 297 -3.65 -3.29 -0.83
CA MET A 297 -4.56 -2.35 -0.20
C MET A 297 -4.04 -1.94 1.20
N PRO A 298 -3.99 -0.64 1.55
CA PRO A 298 -3.40 -0.15 2.80
C PRO A 298 -4.12 -0.70 4.02
N ASP A 299 -3.37 -1.32 4.94
CA ASP A 299 -3.84 -1.93 6.19
C ASP A 299 -5.15 -2.69 6.00
N ALA A 300 -5.26 -3.41 4.90
CA ALA A 300 -6.45 -4.16 4.58
C ALA A 300 -6.51 -5.40 5.49
N PRO A 301 -7.66 -5.68 6.11
CA PRO A 301 -7.79 -6.87 6.93
C PRO A 301 -7.55 -8.12 6.09
N GLY A 302 -7.30 -9.24 6.77
CA GLY A 302 -7.31 -10.57 6.20
C GLY A 302 -8.59 -10.88 5.41
N PHE A 303 -8.63 -12.05 4.78
CA PHE A 303 -9.79 -12.51 3.99
C PHE A 303 -10.96 -12.99 4.88
N ASP A 304 -11.24 -12.24 5.96
CA ASP A 304 -12.13 -12.63 7.05
C ASP A 304 -13.56 -12.07 6.89
N GLY A 305 -13.98 -11.84 5.64
CA GLY A 305 -15.35 -11.41 5.33
C GLY A 305 -15.55 -9.89 5.40
N SER A 306 -14.56 -9.13 4.98
CA SER A 306 -14.78 -7.71 4.69
C SER A 306 -15.75 -7.55 3.50
N LEU A 307 -16.54 -6.48 3.49
CA LEU A 307 -17.53 -6.21 2.44
C LEU A 307 -16.88 -6.23 1.04
N ILE A 308 -15.67 -5.66 0.93
CA ILE A 308 -14.92 -5.61 -0.33
C ILE A 308 -14.53 -7.01 -0.86
N ASP A 309 -14.37 -7.98 0.03
CA ASP A 309 -14.05 -9.35 -0.36
C ASP A 309 -15.29 -10.05 -0.93
N TYR A 310 -16.44 -9.88 -0.27
CA TYR A 310 -17.72 -10.47 -0.72
C TYR A 310 -18.22 -9.91 -2.04
N ILE A 311 -18.17 -8.59 -2.23
CA ILE A 311 -18.69 -7.96 -3.44
C ILE A 311 -17.64 -7.78 -4.53
N GLY A 312 -16.36 -7.98 -4.22
CA GLY A 312 -15.25 -7.71 -5.13
C GLY A 312 -14.37 -8.91 -5.34
N PHE A 313 -13.49 -9.18 -4.38
CA PHE A 313 -12.41 -10.16 -4.54
C PHE A 313 -12.93 -11.54 -4.96
N PHE A 314 -13.90 -12.12 -4.24
CA PHE A 314 -14.40 -13.45 -4.57
C PHE A 314 -15.12 -13.49 -5.94
N PRO A 315 -16.08 -12.60 -6.26
CA PRO A 315 -16.65 -12.54 -7.61
C PRO A 315 -15.62 -12.35 -8.73
N GLN A 316 -14.64 -11.46 -8.55
CA GLN A 316 -13.58 -11.19 -9.52
C GLN A 316 -12.75 -12.44 -9.81
N MET A 317 -12.38 -13.19 -8.77
CA MET A 317 -11.64 -14.45 -8.89
C MET A 317 -12.48 -15.52 -9.57
N ILE A 318 -13.77 -15.64 -9.23
CA ILE A 318 -14.68 -16.61 -9.86
C ILE A 318 -14.85 -16.30 -11.35
N PHE A 319 -15.11 -15.05 -11.74
CA PHE A 319 -15.29 -14.70 -13.14
C PHE A 319 -14.02 -14.87 -13.96
N SER A 320 -12.86 -14.49 -13.41
CA SER A 320 -11.58 -14.67 -14.11
C SER A 320 -11.21 -16.15 -14.22
N GLY A 321 -11.49 -16.94 -13.17
CA GLY A 321 -11.26 -18.39 -13.15
C GLY A 321 -12.13 -19.12 -14.16
N LEU A 322 -13.43 -18.86 -14.17
CA LEU A 322 -14.37 -19.41 -15.16
C LEU A 322 -13.97 -19.01 -16.58
N SER A 323 -13.56 -17.76 -16.79
CA SER A 323 -13.08 -17.29 -18.10
C SER A 323 -11.87 -18.10 -18.58
N MET A 324 -10.89 -18.34 -17.69
CA MET A 324 -9.72 -19.16 -18.01
C MET A 324 -10.11 -20.60 -18.37
N VAL A 325 -11.03 -21.21 -17.62
CA VAL A 325 -11.53 -22.57 -17.91
C VAL A 325 -12.21 -22.62 -19.28
N VAL A 326 -13.09 -21.66 -19.59
CA VAL A 326 -13.77 -21.59 -20.89
C VAL A 326 -12.77 -21.43 -22.03
N LEU A 327 -11.76 -20.55 -21.89
CA LEU A 327 -10.71 -20.39 -22.91
C LEU A 327 -9.91 -21.67 -23.12
N LEU A 328 -9.62 -22.41 -22.05
CA LEU A 328 -8.93 -23.69 -22.14
C LEU A 328 -9.77 -24.74 -22.86
N VAL A 329 -11.07 -24.83 -22.56
CA VAL A 329 -12.01 -25.73 -23.25
C VAL A 329 -12.07 -25.39 -24.74
N ILE A 330 -12.19 -24.11 -25.10
CA ILE A 330 -12.20 -23.69 -26.52
C ILE A 330 -10.90 -24.08 -27.22
N LEU A 331 -9.75 -23.88 -26.57
CA LEU A 331 -8.45 -24.27 -27.13
C LEU A 331 -8.39 -25.78 -27.38
N ILE A 332 -8.82 -26.58 -26.41
CA ILE A 332 -8.84 -28.04 -26.50
C ILE A 332 -9.79 -28.50 -27.61
N SER A 333 -11.02 -27.98 -27.65
CA SER A 333 -12.00 -28.33 -28.69
C SER A 333 -11.48 -28.02 -30.10
N ARG A 334 -10.84 -26.86 -30.28
CA ARG A 334 -10.24 -26.49 -31.58
C ARG A 334 -9.08 -27.40 -31.98
N GLU A 335 -8.28 -27.88 -31.03
CA GLU A 335 -7.20 -28.81 -31.32
C GLU A 335 -7.73 -30.20 -31.72
N PHE A 336 -8.81 -30.66 -31.10
CA PHE A 336 -9.46 -31.93 -31.46
C PHE A 336 -10.21 -31.87 -32.80
N ASP A 337 -10.86 -30.75 -33.12
CA ASP A 337 -11.56 -30.56 -34.40
C ASP A 337 -10.59 -30.47 -35.60
N LEU A 338 -9.30 -30.19 -35.35
CA LEU A 338 -8.23 -30.23 -36.34
C LEU A 338 -7.66 -31.65 -36.58
N GLY A 339 -8.30 -32.70 -36.05
CA GLY A 339 -8.00 -34.09 -36.34
C GLY A 339 -7.96 -34.40 -37.86
N PRO A 340 -7.15 -35.39 -38.27
CA PRO A 340 -6.48 -35.45 -39.56
C PRO A 340 -7.45 -35.25 -40.73
N GLN A 341 -7.46 -34.05 -41.30
CA GLN A 341 -7.81 -33.90 -42.70
C GLN A 341 -6.76 -34.70 -43.46
N ASP A 342 -7.12 -35.92 -43.83
CA ASP A 342 -6.37 -36.75 -44.74
C ASP A 342 -5.89 -35.86 -45.89
N THR A 343 -4.57 -35.67 -45.97
CA THR A 343 -3.85 -35.27 -47.18
C THR A 343 -3.96 -36.39 -48.23
N THR A 344 -5.17 -36.90 -48.46
CA THR A 344 -5.48 -37.74 -49.60
C THR A 344 -6.01 -36.85 -50.71
N SER A 345 -5.34 -36.97 -51.86
CA SER A 345 -5.74 -36.45 -53.16
C SER A 345 -5.64 -34.94 -53.40
N ASP A 346 -4.43 -34.50 -53.79
CA ASP A 346 -4.33 -33.84 -55.09
C ASP A 346 -3.02 -34.23 -55.79
N THR A 347 -2.89 -35.52 -56.12
CA THR A 347 -2.08 -35.96 -57.26
C THR A 347 -2.77 -35.42 -58.51
N ARG A 348 -2.57 -34.13 -58.82
CA ARG A 348 -2.89 -33.61 -60.16
C ARG A 348 -1.86 -34.19 -61.13
N PRO A 349 -2.27 -34.91 -62.19
CA PRO A 349 -1.36 -35.26 -63.26
C PRO A 349 -0.82 -33.98 -63.90
N ALA A 350 0.49 -33.95 -64.10
CA ALA A 350 1.20 -32.88 -64.79
C ALA A 350 0.57 -32.63 -66.18
N LEU A 351 -0.02 -31.44 -66.36
CA LEU A 351 -0.32 -30.91 -67.69
C LEU A 351 0.95 -30.25 -68.27
N PRO A 352 1.24 -30.45 -69.57
CA PRO A 352 2.51 -30.08 -70.18
C PRO A 352 2.63 -28.57 -70.40
N LEU A 353 3.89 -28.11 -70.31
CA LEU A 353 4.36 -26.77 -70.63
C LEU A 353 3.73 -26.20 -71.91
N SER A 354 3.15 -25.00 -71.80
CA SER A 354 2.96 -24.10 -72.94
C SER A 354 4.14 -23.11 -73.02
N PRO A 355 4.67 -22.80 -74.21
CA PRO A 355 5.84 -21.96 -74.39
C PRO A 355 5.55 -20.45 -74.15
N PRO A 356 6.58 -19.65 -73.81
CA PRO A 356 6.40 -18.25 -73.44
C PRO A 356 6.16 -17.35 -74.66
N PRO A 357 5.31 -16.31 -74.56
CA PRO A 357 5.22 -15.28 -75.59
C PRO A 357 6.45 -14.36 -75.56
N SER A 358 7.06 -14.25 -76.72
CA SER A 358 8.14 -13.34 -77.08
C SER A 358 7.78 -11.89 -76.77
N TYR A 359 8.51 -11.25 -75.84
CA TYR A 359 8.47 -9.80 -75.66
C TYR A 359 9.71 -9.18 -76.29
N LYS A 360 9.49 -8.47 -77.41
CA LYS A 360 10.50 -7.64 -78.10
C LYS A 360 10.88 -6.45 -77.21
N GLY A 361 12.19 -6.22 -77.12
CA GLY A 361 12.79 -5.26 -76.21
C GLY A 361 12.80 -3.81 -76.65
N LYS A 362 13.39 -3.01 -75.76
CA LYS A 362 14.09 -1.71 -75.85
C LYS A 362 14.53 -1.45 -74.40
N GLY A 363 15.76 -1.21 -74.00
CA GLY A 363 16.99 -0.80 -74.67
C GLY A 363 17.72 0.09 -73.64
N TYR A 364 18.88 -0.40 -73.16
CA TYR A 364 20.04 0.30 -72.59
C TYR A 364 19.88 1.48 -71.60
N HIS A 365 20.53 1.37 -70.43
CA HIS A 365 21.70 2.21 -70.11
C HIS A 365 22.57 1.67 -68.94
N LYS A 366 23.84 1.41 -69.30
CA LYS A 366 25.14 1.58 -68.59
C LYS A 366 25.16 1.57 -67.04
N MET A 367 25.80 0.56 -66.43
CA MET A 367 27.22 0.51 -65.98
C MET A 367 27.62 1.52 -64.89
N ALA A 368 27.95 1.01 -63.69
CA ALA A 368 29.18 1.38 -62.97
C ALA A 368 29.51 0.42 -61.81
N LYS A 369 30.66 -0.25 -61.95
CA LYS A 369 31.72 -0.58 -60.97
C LYS A 369 31.37 -1.09 -59.56
N SER A 370 31.81 -2.33 -59.31
CA SER A 370 32.34 -2.80 -58.02
C SER A 370 33.56 -1.98 -57.55
N PRO A 371 33.91 -2.05 -56.25
CA PRO A 371 34.94 -3.02 -55.89
C PRO A 371 34.60 -3.87 -54.66
N ALA A 372 35.43 -4.90 -54.48
CA ALA A 372 35.31 -6.03 -53.57
C ALA A 372 35.90 -5.78 -52.16
N ILE A 373 35.80 -6.84 -51.33
CA ILE A 373 36.47 -7.12 -50.03
C ILE A 373 35.66 -6.55 -48.84
N SER A 374 35.30 -7.28 -47.78
CA SER A 374 35.86 -8.45 -47.10
C SER A 374 34.79 -9.27 -46.37
N SER A 375 35.08 -10.56 -46.20
CA SER A 375 34.58 -11.44 -45.13
C SER A 375 34.58 -10.77 -43.75
N VAL A 376 33.58 -11.07 -42.91
CA VAL A 376 33.71 -11.36 -41.46
C VAL A 376 32.31 -11.61 -40.86
N ASN A 377 32.15 -12.82 -40.33
CA ASN A 377 31.35 -13.30 -39.20
C ASN A 377 29.84 -13.00 -39.09
N SER A 378 29.07 -14.09 -39.20
CA SER A 378 27.71 -14.26 -38.71
C SER A 378 27.58 -14.04 -37.19
N PRO A 379 26.52 -13.37 -36.69
CA PRO A 379 26.05 -13.58 -35.34
C PRO A 379 24.98 -14.67 -35.32
N SER A 380 25.38 -15.81 -34.76
CA SER A 380 24.49 -16.80 -34.16
C SER A 380 23.62 -16.12 -33.09
N TYR A 381 22.30 -16.10 -33.29
CA TYR A 381 21.38 -15.74 -32.22
C TYR A 381 21.24 -16.93 -31.26
N GLY A 382 21.92 -16.78 -30.12
CA GLY A 382 21.92 -17.71 -29.02
C GLY A 382 20.53 -17.89 -28.40
N ARG A 383 20.17 -19.16 -28.30
CA ARG A 383 19.13 -19.72 -27.43
C ARG A 383 19.46 -19.34 -25.97
N SER A 384 18.66 -18.45 -25.38
CA SER A 384 18.75 -18.15 -23.95
C SER A 384 18.10 -19.29 -23.16
N THR A 385 18.90 -20.27 -22.76
CA THR A 385 18.63 -21.09 -21.59
C THR A 385 19.32 -20.41 -20.42
N ALA A 386 18.54 -19.84 -19.50
CA ALA A 386 19.05 -19.35 -18.23
C ALA A 386 19.57 -20.55 -17.41
N SER A 387 20.84 -20.91 -17.61
CA SER A 387 21.56 -21.74 -16.66
C SER A 387 21.91 -20.85 -15.48
N ILE A 388 21.28 -21.12 -14.34
CA ILE A 388 21.65 -20.54 -13.05
C ILE A 388 23.09 -20.93 -12.78
N HIS A 389 24.03 -20.01 -13.01
CA HIS A 389 25.41 -20.20 -12.59
C HIS A 389 25.47 -19.91 -11.09
N MET A 390 25.21 -20.95 -10.28
CA MET A 390 25.56 -20.91 -8.87
C MET A 390 27.08 -20.74 -8.76
N GLN A 391 27.52 -19.72 -8.02
CA GLN A 391 28.93 -19.58 -7.65
C GLN A 391 29.31 -20.75 -6.73
N HIS A 392 30.57 -21.17 -6.79
CA HIS A 392 31.04 -22.35 -6.06
C HIS A 392 30.80 -22.24 -4.54
N ASP A 393 30.78 -21.01 -4.02
CA ASP A 393 30.51 -20.70 -2.61
C ASP A 393 29.04 -20.93 -2.21
N ASP A 394 28.09 -20.67 -3.11
CA ASP A 394 26.65 -20.87 -2.84
C ASP A 394 26.29 -22.36 -2.74
N LEU A 395 26.93 -23.20 -3.56
CA LEU A 395 26.74 -24.66 -3.50
C LEU A 395 27.26 -25.22 -2.17
N SER A 396 28.36 -24.67 -1.65
CA SER A 396 28.96 -25.11 -0.39
C SER A 396 28.09 -24.73 0.82
N GLN A 397 27.47 -23.54 0.81
CA GLN A 397 26.49 -23.14 1.83
C GLN A 397 25.22 -23.98 1.76
N LEU A 398 24.75 -24.30 0.56
CA LEU A 398 23.55 -25.11 0.39
C LEU A 398 23.77 -26.56 0.85
N MET A 399 24.96 -27.14 0.62
CA MET A 399 25.31 -28.44 1.18
C MET A 399 25.47 -28.43 2.71
N GLN A 400 25.98 -27.34 3.30
CA GLN A 400 26.05 -27.19 4.76
C GLN A 400 24.66 -27.10 5.40
N HIS A 401 23.74 -26.35 4.79
CA HIS A 401 22.35 -26.24 5.24
C HIS A 401 21.60 -27.57 5.17
N LEU A 402 21.85 -28.40 4.15
CA LEU A 402 21.23 -29.73 4.03
C LEU A 402 21.76 -30.74 5.06
N ASN A 403 22.98 -30.55 5.56
CA ASN A 403 23.56 -31.39 6.61
C ASN A 403 23.23 -30.92 8.04
N GLY A 404 22.38 -29.89 8.19
CA GLY A 404 21.97 -29.37 9.50
C GLY A 404 23.05 -28.54 10.22
N GLU A 405 24.15 -28.19 9.54
CA GLU A 405 25.16 -27.28 10.07
C GLU A 405 24.78 -25.84 9.69
N PHE A 406 24.32 -25.08 10.68
CA PHE A 406 24.04 -23.65 10.51
C PHE A 406 25.35 -22.87 10.60
N SER A 407 25.86 -22.36 9.47
CA SER A 407 27.02 -21.47 9.44
C SER A 407 26.57 -20.02 9.20
N PHE A 408 26.90 -19.12 10.15
CA PHE A 408 26.57 -17.70 10.01
C PHE A 408 27.44 -17.05 8.91
N PRO A 409 26.88 -16.15 8.08
CA PRO A 409 27.64 -15.48 7.03
C PRO A 409 28.78 -14.66 7.65
N LYS A 410 29.97 -14.77 7.04
CA LYS A 410 31.14 -13.95 7.42
C LYS A 410 30.79 -12.48 7.14
N SER A 411 30.64 -11.69 8.19
CA SER A 411 30.36 -10.26 8.11
C SER A 411 31.50 -9.52 7.42
N ALA A 412 31.25 -9.00 6.22
CA ALA A 412 32.07 -7.94 5.65
C ALA A 412 32.01 -6.71 6.57
N PRO A 413 33.10 -5.90 6.68
CA PRO A 413 33.12 -4.75 7.57
C PRO A 413 32.12 -3.70 7.07
N SER A 414 30.98 -3.57 7.75
CA SER A 414 29.91 -2.65 7.41
C SER A 414 29.92 -1.38 8.28
N GLN A 415 29.60 -0.27 7.62
CA GLN A 415 29.35 1.03 8.22
C GLN A 415 28.18 0.98 9.22
N ILE A 416 28.34 1.79 10.25
CA ILE A 416 27.50 1.91 11.44
C ILE A 416 26.10 2.43 11.07
N HIS A 417 25.08 1.59 11.21
CA HIS A 417 23.72 2.03 11.54
C HIS A 417 23.15 1.15 12.66
N ARG A 418 22.90 1.79 13.80
CA ARG A 418 22.53 1.21 15.08
C ARG A 418 21.00 1.08 15.14
N ARG A 419 20.48 -0.15 15.14
CA ARG A 419 19.07 -0.47 15.46
C ARG A 419 19.08 -1.49 16.60
N ASN A 420 18.57 -1.11 17.76
CA ASN A 420 18.52 -1.95 18.95
C ASN A 420 17.34 -2.93 18.88
N GLN A 421 17.63 -4.16 19.27
CA GLN A 421 16.71 -5.26 19.53
C GLN A 421 16.01 -5.08 20.88
N SER A 422 14.77 -5.56 21.01
CA SER A 422 14.16 -5.91 22.30
C SER A 422 13.96 -7.43 22.39
N SER A 423 14.17 -7.92 23.60
CA SER A 423 14.34 -9.31 24.00
C SER A 423 13.04 -10.03 24.33
N ARG A 424 13.04 -11.36 24.08
CA ARG A 424 12.12 -12.37 24.61
C ARG A 424 11.95 -12.27 26.13
N TYR A 425 10.70 -12.39 26.59
CA TYR A 425 10.36 -12.74 27.97
C TYR A 425 9.99 -14.23 28.03
N GLN A 426 10.61 -14.97 28.95
CA GLN A 426 10.41 -16.39 29.20
C GLN A 426 9.71 -16.51 30.57
N ALA A 427 8.47 -16.99 30.60
CA ALA A 427 7.73 -17.24 31.83
C ALA A 427 7.97 -18.69 32.29
N SER A 428 8.59 -18.87 33.45
CA SER A 428 8.63 -20.13 34.17
C SER A 428 7.53 -20.15 35.22
N PHE A 429 6.55 -21.04 35.04
CA PHE A 429 5.61 -21.45 36.08
C PHE A 429 6.32 -22.46 37.00
N ASN A 430 6.28 -22.20 38.32
CA ASN A 430 6.48 -23.22 39.33
C ASN A 430 5.17 -23.40 40.09
N SER A 431 4.67 -24.64 40.05
CA SER A 431 3.70 -25.24 40.96
C SER A 431 4.32 -26.53 41.49
#